data_AF-A0A560FC66-F1
#
_entry.id   AF-A0A560FC66-F1
#
_cell.length_a   1.000
_cell.length_b   1.000
_cell.length_c   1.000
_cell.angle_alpha   90.00
_cell.angle_beta   90.00
_cell.angle_gamma   90.00
#
_symmetry.space_group_name_H-M   'P 1'
#
loop_
_entity.id
_entity.type
_entity.pdbx_description
1 polymer ?
#
loop_
_entity_poly.entity_id
_entity_poly.type
_entity_poly.pdbx_seq_one_letter_code
_entity_poly.pdbx_strand_id
1 'polypeptide(L)'
;MVANHSINRDRLLKLLALSESPHDGEALGAVRKAAAMARAAGLSLPEAMTAPVPVTPVADFEAQILRCELAACRRRLVDLEGRLAAGADGAQLEAAHAQGYRRGQEAGRIEGQMEANARLRELEVELEAYRPPLDWPALAERFAHKNQRGAQVAFARGVLMRARIGQLTLIDRAALRRFAAPSSTRVSR
;
A
#
# COMPACT_ATOMS: atom_id res chain seq x y z
N MET A 1 51.63 -40.55 -7.82
CA MET A 1 50.32 -40.71 -8.48
C MET A 1 49.94 -39.36 -9.09
N VAL A 2 50.15 -39.17 -10.39
CA VAL A 2 49.77 -37.92 -11.07
C VAL A 2 48.28 -38.02 -11.38
N ALA A 3 47.48 -37.13 -10.78
CA ALA A 3 46.06 -37.06 -11.03
C ALA A 3 45.83 -36.63 -12.49
N ASN A 4 45.41 -37.56 -13.35
CA ASN A 4 44.92 -37.29 -14.70
C ASN A 4 43.64 -36.46 -14.60
N HIS A 5 43.79 -35.15 -14.43
CA HIS A 5 42.67 -34.21 -14.55
C HIS A 5 42.28 -34.19 -16.02
N SER A 6 41.14 -34.80 -16.35
CA SER A 6 40.58 -34.79 -17.70
C SER A 6 40.42 -33.35 -18.16
N ILE A 7 41.16 -32.95 -19.19
CA ILE A 7 41.09 -31.60 -19.75
C ILE A 7 39.68 -31.33 -20.31
N ASN A 8 39.09 -30.20 -19.95
CA ASN A 8 37.81 -29.78 -20.54
C ASN A 8 38.05 -29.29 -21.97
N ARG A 9 37.89 -30.20 -22.95
CA ARG A 9 38.18 -29.92 -24.36
C ARG A 9 37.29 -28.85 -24.97
N ASP A 10 36.01 -28.78 -24.60
CA ASP A 10 35.12 -27.73 -25.11
C ASP A 10 35.63 -26.34 -24.74
N ARG A 11 36.16 -26.21 -23.52
CA ARG A 11 36.77 -24.96 -23.06
C ARG A 11 38.11 -24.68 -23.74
N LEU A 12 38.92 -25.71 -23.99
CA LEU A 12 40.19 -25.60 -24.74
C LEU A 12 39.94 -25.15 -26.19
N LEU A 13 38.98 -25.75 -26.88
CA LEU A 13 38.62 -25.42 -28.26
C LEU A 13 38.04 -24.00 -28.37
N LYS A 14 37.18 -23.60 -27.42
CA LYS A 14 36.69 -22.21 -27.34
C LYS A 14 37.80 -21.20 -27.12
N LEU A 15 38.82 -21.54 -26.31
CA LEU A 15 40.00 -20.69 -26.14
C LEU A 15 40.85 -20.65 -27.40
N LEU A 16 41.04 -21.76 -28.11
CA LEU A 16 41.78 -21.77 -29.37
C LEU A 16 41.05 -21.00 -30.48
N ALA A 17 39.73 -21.02 -30.54
CA ALA A 17 38.97 -20.20 -31.49
C ALA A 17 39.20 -18.68 -31.29
N LEU A 18 39.41 -18.23 -30.05
CA LEU A 18 39.76 -16.84 -29.75
C LEU A 18 41.17 -16.44 -30.21
N SER A 19 42.00 -17.41 -30.63
CA SER A 19 43.31 -17.11 -31.23
C SER A 19 43.22 -16.54 -32.66
N GLU A 20 42.04 -16.63 -33.29
CA GLU A 20 41.74 -16.01 -34.59
C GLU A 20 41.29 -14.54 -34.46
N SER A 21 41.29 -13.97 -33.25
CA SER A 21 40.93 -12.55 -33.04
C SER A 21 41.90 -11.61 -33.80
N PRO A 22 41.40 -10.54 -34.44
CA PRO A 22 42.23 -9.52 -35.10
C PRO A 22 43.02 -8.64 -34.12
N HIS A 23 42.84 -8.85 -32.81
CA HIS A 23 43.58 -8.15 -31.77
C HIS A 23 44.68 -9.05 -31.21
N ASP A 24 45.94 -8.72 -31.53
CA ASP A 24 47.12 -9.50 -31.17
C ASP A 24 47.20 -9.86 -29.66
N GLY A 25 46.80 -8.92 -28.79
CA GLY A 25 46.80 -9.13 -27.34
C GLY A 25 45.79 -10.19 -26.88
N GLU A 26 44.63 -10.27 -27.53
CA GLU A 26 43.61 -11.27 -27.24
C GLU A 26 43.99 -12.63 -27.80
N ALA A 27 44.52 -12.66 -29.03
CA ALA A 27 44.99 -13.88 -29.67
C ALA A 27 46.13 -14.53 -28.88
N LEU A 28 47.14 -13.75 -28.48
CA LEU A 28 48.22 -14.23 -27.61
C LEU A 28 47.72 -14.64 -26.22
N GLY A 29 46.77 -13.90 -25.65
CA GLY A 29 46.16 -14.23 -24.37
C GLY A 29 45.40 -15.56 -24.40
N ALA A 30 44.70 -15.83 -25.49
CA ALA A 30 43.95 -17.05 -25.75
C ALA A 30 44.89 -18.28 -25.86
N VAL A 31 45.96 -18.17 -26.66
CA VAL A 31 46.98 -19.24 -26.80
C VAL A 31 47.67 -19.53 -25.46
N ARG A 32 48.03 -18.50 -24.69
CA ARG A 32 48.66 -18.67 -23.37
C ARG A 32 47.74 -19.37 -22.38
N LYS A 33 46.44 -19.04 -22.37
CA LYS A 33 45.44 -19.69 -21.54
C LYS A 33 45.21 -21.14 -21.95
N ALA A 34 45.16 -21.43 -23.25
CA ALA A 34 45.09 -22.80 -23.76
C ALA A 34 46.33 -23.63 -23.34
N ALA A 35 47.53 -23.07 -23.46
CA ALA A 35 48.77 -23.73 -23.04
C ALA A 35 48.87 -23.92 -21.52
N ALA A 36 48.32 -23.01 -20.71
CA ALA A 36 48.24 -23.18 -19.26
C ALA A 36 47.25 -24.30 -18.88
N MET A 37 46.13 -24.40 -19.59
CA MET A 37 45.12 -25.44 -19.38
C MET A 37 45.66 -26.84 -19.75
N ALA A 38 46.41 -26.96 -20.84
CA ALA A 38 47.10 -28.20 -21.21
C ALA A 38 48.13 -28.62 -20.15
N ARG A 39 48.97 -27.69 -19.68
CA ARG A 39 49.99 -27.95 -18.67
C ARG A 39 49.41 -28.32 -17.31
N ALA A 40 48.28 -27.72 -16.91
CA ALA A 40 47.58 -28.08 -15.67
C ALA A 40 47.07 -29.54 -15.70
N ALA A 41 46.79 -30.07 -16.89
CA ALA A 41 46.44 -31.48 -17.10
C ALA A 41 47.68 -32.39 -17.30
N GLY A 42 48.90 -31.84 -17.17
CA GLY A 42 50.15 -32.58 -17.37
C GLY A 42 50.48 -32.90 -18.83
N LEU A 43 49.80 -32.26 -19.80
CA LEU A 43 49.95 -32.52 -21.22
C LEU A 43 50.64 -31.35 -21.94
N SER A 44 51.35 -31.65 -23.03
CA SER A 44 51.73 -30.62 -24.00
C SER A 44 50.49 -30.14 -24.78
N LEU A 45 50.54 -28.92 -25.34
CA LEU A 45 49.40 -28.39 -26.12
C LEU A 45 49.02 -29.31 -27.30
N PRO A 46 49.97 -29.89 -28.07
CA PRO A 46 49.65 -30.88 -29.10
C PRO A 46 49.00 -32.15 -28.55
N GLU A 47 49.48 -32.68 -27.41
CA GLU A 47 48.91 -33.87 -26.77
C GLU A 47 47.48 -33.63 -26.26
N ALA A 48 47.21 -32.43 -25.73
CA ALA A 48 45.88 -32.03 -25.29
C ALA A 48 44.87 -32.03 -26.45
N MET A 49 45.32 -31.68 -27.65
CA MET A 49 44.51 -31.67 -28.87
C MET A 49 44.25 -33.06 -29.45
N THR A 50 45.16 -34.02 -29.28
CA THR A 50 45.08 -35.35 -29.90
C THR A 50 44.61 -36.46 -28.97
N ALA A 51 44.62 -36.26 -27.65
CA ALA A 51 44.20 -37.31 -26.74
C ALA A 51 42.71 -37.72 -26.95
N PRO A 52 42.34 -38.99 -26.69
CA PRO A 52 40.98 -39.47 -26.88
C PRO A 52 40.00 -38.75 -25.93
N VAL A 53 38.80 -38.45 -26.43
CA VAL A 53 37.70 -37.91 -25.61
C VAL A 53 37.23 -39.02 -24.68
N PRO A 54 37.23 -38.81 -23.34
CA PRO A 54 36.55 -39.75 -22.45
C PRO A 54 35.06 -39.66 -22.79
N VAL A 55 34.56 -40.68 -23.48
CA VAL A 55 33.13 -40.84 -23.73
C VAL A 55 32.51 -41.12 -22.37
N THR A 56 31.80 -40.14 -21.83
CA THR A 56 31.04 -40.34 -20.59
C THR A 56 29.95 -41.37 -20.90
N PRO A 57 29.85 -42.50 -20.18
CA PRO A 57 28.79 -43.47 -20.39
C PRO A 57 27.43 -42.78 -20.28
N VAL A 58 26.48 -43.14 -21.15
CA VAL A 58 25.12 -42.56 -21.16
C VAL A 58 24.45 -42.67 -19.77
N ALA A 59 24.72 -43.75 -19.04
CA ALA A 59 24.24 -43.97 -17.68
C ALA A 59 24.72 -42.91 -16.67
N ASP A 60 25.94 -42.40 -16.81
CA ASP A 60 26.48 -41.35 -15.92
C ASP A 60 25.85 -39.99 -16.23
N PHE A 61 25.52 -39.74 -17.50
CA PHE A 61 24.83 -38.53 -17.92
C PHE A 61 23.37 -38.52 -17.44
N GLU A 62 22.65 -39.64 -17.57
CA GLU A 62 21.29 -39.80 -17.04
C GLU A 62 21.25 -39.64 -15.51
N ALA A 63 22.21 -40.24 -14.80
CA ALA A 63 22.34 -40.08 -13.35
C ALA A 63 22.58 -38.61 -12.95
N GLN A 64 23.33 -37.86 -13.76
CA GLN A 64 23.59 -36.45 -13.51
C GLN A 64 22.36 -35.57 -13.78
N ILE A 65 21.59 -35.86 -14.83
CA ILE A 65 20.31 -35.19 -15.09
C ILE A 65 19.35 -35.40 -13.91
N LEU A 66 19.17 -36.65 -13.48
CA LEU A 66 18.29 -37.00 -12.36
C LEU A 66 18.68 -36.26 -11.06
N ARG A 67 19.98 -36.14 -10.77
CA ARG A 67 20.46 -35.38 -9.61
C ARG A 67 20.14 -33.89 -9.71
N CYS A 68 20.27 -33.32 -10.91
CA CYS A 68 19.94 -31.91 -11.16
C CYS A 68 18.44 -31.64 -11.02
N GLU A 69 17.59 -32.51 -11.55
CA GLU A 69 16.14 -32.43 -11.44
C GLU A 69 15.69 -32.57 -9.98
N LEU A 70 16.24 -33.54 -9.26
CA LEU A 70 15.93 -33.76 -7.85
C LEU A 70 16.34 -32.55 -6.98
N ALA A 71 17.48 -31.93 -7.28
CA ALA A 71 17.89 -30.68 -6.63
C ALA A 71 16.95 -29.50 -6.96
N ALA A 72 16.45 -29.42 -8.19
CA ALA A 72 15.47 -28.40 -8.58
C ALA A 72 14.12 -28.59 -7.87
N CYS A 73 13.63 -29.83 -7.78
CA CYS A 73 12.42 -30.16 -7.04
C CYS A 73 12.54 -29.82 -5.56
N ARG A 74 13.68 -30.14 -4.92
CA ARG A 74 13.93 -29.79 -3.52
C ARG A 74 13.89 -28.28 -3.26
N ARG A 75 14.53 -27.47 -4.12
CA ARG A 75 14.46 -26.00 -4.02
C ARG A 75 13.03 -25.50 -4.13
N ARG A 76 12.26 -26.07 -5.06
CA ARG A 76 10.86 -25.67 -5.28
C ARG A 76 9.94 -26.04 -4.12
N LEU A 77 10.20 -27.16 -3.44
CA LEU A 77 9.51 -27.53 -2.21
C LEU A 77 9.76 -26.53 -1.09
N VAL A 78 11.01 -26.15 -0.85
CA VAL A 78 11.36 -25.15 0.18
C VAL A 78 10.69 -23.80 -0.09
N ASP A 79 10.68 -23.35 -1.35
CA ASP A 79 9.99 -22.10 -1.73
C ASP A 79 8.48 -22.19 -1.48
N LEU A 80 7.85 -23.33 -1.79
CA LEU A 80 6.42 -23.53 -1.57
C LEU A 80 6.07 -23.62 -0.09
N GLU A 81 6.91 -24.30 0.71
CA GLU A 81 6.79 -24.35 2.17
C GLU A 81 6.94 -22.96 2.78
N GLY A 82 7.90 -22.17 2.32
CA GLY A 82 8.08 -20.77 2.75
C GLY A 82 6.89 -19.88 2.38
N ARG A 83 6.31 -20.07 1.20
CA ARG A 83 5.09 -19.34 0.77
C ARG A 83 3.85 -19.77 1.52
N LEU A 84 3.72 -21.05 1.85
CA LEU A 84 2.63 -21.57 2.69
C LEU A 84 2.77 -21.06 4.12
N ALA A 85 3.98 -21.02 4.68
CA ALA A 85 4.24 -20.43 5.98
C ALA A 85 3.93 -18.92 5.99
N ALA A 86 4.37 -18.17 4.96
CA ALA A 86 4.06 -16.75 4.82
C ALA A 86 2.56 -16.47 4.57
N GLY A 87 1.88 -17.36 3.84
CA GLY A 87 0.42 -17.32 3.65
C GLY A 87 -0.37 -17.80 4.87
N ALA A 88 0.30 -18.44 5.83
CA ALA A 88 -0.25 -18.93 7.09
C ALA A 88 0.03 -17.98 8.27
N ASP A 89 0.41 -16.72 8.01
CA ASP A 89 0.40 -15.66 9.02
C ASP A 89 -1.05 -15.28 9.36
N GLY A 90 -1.76 -16.22 9.99
CA GLY A 90 -3.13 -16.04 10.48
C GLY A 90 -3.23 -14.81 11.38
N ALA A 91 -2.15 -14.46 12.09
CA ALA A 91 -2.04 -13.23 12.87
C ALA A 91 -2.14 -11.95 12.02
N GLN A 92 -1.57 -11.92 10.81
CA GLN A 92 -1.69 -10.77 9.91
C GLN A 92 -3.11 -10.66 9.33
N LEU A 93 -3.72 -11.79 8.97
CA LEU A 93 -5.11 -11.84 8.51
C LEU A 93 -6.09 -11.42 9.61
N GLU A 94 -5.92 -11.94 10.82
CA GLU A 94 -6.71 -11.56 11.99
C GLU A 94 -6.55 -10.07 12.34
N ALA A 95 -5.32 -9.55 12.30
CA ALA A 95 -5.06 -8.12 12.51
C ALA A 95 -5.75 -7.26 11.44
N ALA A 96 -5.67 -7.66 10.16
CA ALA A 96 -6.34 -6.97 9.07
C ALA A 96 -7.87 -7.01 9.22
N HIS A 97 -8.44 -8.17 9.59
CA HIS A 97 -9.87 -8.31 9.88
C HIS A 97 -10.30 -7.44 11.08
N ALA A 98 -9.54 -7.45 12.17
CA ALA A 98 -9.82 -6.63 13.35
C ALA A 98 -9.72 -5.12 13.07
N GLN A 99 -8.81 -4.72 12.18
CA GLN A 99 -8.71 -3.34 11.73
C GLN A 99 -9.89 -2.96 10.83
N GLY A 100 -10.27 -3.82 9.89
CA GLY A 100 -11.44 -3.63 9.03
C GLY A 100 -12.73 -3.52 9.83
N TYR A 101 -12.91 -4.38 10.84
CA TYR A 101 -14.07 -4.36 11.72
C TYR A 101 -14.19 -3.05 12.52
N ARG A 102 -13.07 -2.57 13.08
CA ARG A 102 -13.04 -1.26 13.77
C ARG A 102 -13.41 -0.10 12.85
N ARG A 103 -12.82 -0.05 11.66
CA ARG A 103 -13.14 0.97 10.66
C ARG A 103 -14.61 0.92 10.23
N GLY A 104 -15.16 -0.27 10.05
CA GLY A 104 -16.59 -0.46 9.74
C GLY A 104 -17.50 0.05 10.86
N GLN A 105 -17.14 -0.21 12.13
CA GLN A 105 -17.91 0.32 13.26
C GLN A 105 -17.85 1.84 13.36
N GLU A 106 -16.68 2.45 13.15
CA GLU A 106 -16.54 3.91 13.15
C GLU A 106 -17.35 4.55 12.02
N ALA A 107 -17.27 3.98 10.80
CA ALA A 107 -18.05 4.42 9.66
C ALA A 107 -19.57 4.33 9.94
N GLY A 108 -20.04 3.19 10.45
CA GLY A 108 -21.45 3.00 10.79
C GLY A 108 -21.93 3.94 11.91
N ARG A 109 -21.07 4.30 12.87
CA ARG A 109 -21.40 5.31 13.90
C ARG A 109 -21.53 6.70 13.30
N ILE A 110 -20.64 7.08 12.39
CA ILE A 110 -20.70 8.39 11.72
C ILE A 110 -21.97 8.47 10.87
N GLU A 111 -22.26 7.44 10.08
CA GLU A 111 -23.45 7.37 9.25
C GLU A 111 -24.72 7.45 10.09
N GLY A 112 -24.83 6.64 11.15
CA GLY A 112 -25.96 6.69 12.09
C GLY A 112 -26.10 8.04 12.80
N GLN A 113 -24.99 8.73 13.12
CA GLN A 113 -25.03 10.09 13.64
C GLN A 113 -25.53 11.10 12.61
N MET A 114 -25.14 10.96 11.34
CA MET A 114 -25.61 11.83 10.26
C MET A 114 -27.11 11.67 10.03
N GLU A 115 -27.61 10.42 9.99
CA GLU A 115 -29.04 10.13 9.89
C GLU A 115 -29.82 10.67 11.09
N ALA A 116 -29.33 10.44 12.31
CA ALA A 116 -29.96 10.97 13.52
C ALA A 116 -30.01 12.51 13.51
N ASN A 117 -28.93 13.17 13.08
CA ASN A 117 -28.89 14.62 12.96
C ASN A 117 -29.82 15.15 11.85
N ALA A 118 -29.95 14.43 10.73
CA ALA A 118 -30.90 14.77 9.69
C ALA A 118 -32.34 14.68 10.23
N ARG A 119 -32.67 13.59 10.94
CA ARG A 119 -33.98 13.41 11.56
C ARG A 119 -34.28 14.47 12.62
N LEU A 120 -33.29 14.86 13.42
CA LEU A 120 -33.44 15.96 14.38
C LEU A 120 -33.79 17.28 13.67
N ARG A 121 -33.13 17.61 12.55
CA ARG A 121 -33.45 18.82 11.77
C ARG A 121 -34.87 18.79 11.22
N GLU A 122 -35.34 17.65 10.73
CA GLU A 122 -36.73 17.49 10.28
C GLU A 122 -37.73 17.74 11.41
N LEU A 123 -37.49 17.10 12.57
CA LEU A 123 -38.33 17.28 13.75
C LEU A 123 -38.33 18.73 14.26
N GLU A 124 -37.20 19.43 14.16
CA GLU A 124 -37.13 20.85 14.49
C GLU A 124 -38.01 21.70 13.55
N VAL A 125 -38.06 21.38 12.25
CA VAL A 125 -38.95 22.05 11.29
C VAL A 125 -40.41 21.75 11.60
N GLU A 126 -40.75 20.48 11.89
CA GLU A 126 -42.10 20.08 12.27
C GLU A 126 -42.56 20.81 13.54
N LEU A 127 -41.74 20.81 14.59
CA LEU A 127 -42.04 21.52 15.84
C LEU A 127 -42.19 23.02 15.62
N GLU A 128 -41.39 23.61 14.73
CA GLU A 128 -41.49 25.03 14.38
C GLU A 128 -42.84 25.39 13.76
N ALA A 129 -43.47 24.47 13.02
CA ALA A 129 -44.80 24.67 12.44
C ALA A 129 -45.92 24.77 13.50
N TYR A 130 -45.76 24.10 14.65
CA TYR A 130 -46.73 24.15 15.75
C TYR A 130 -46.54 25.35 16.68
N ARG A 131 -45.48 26.13 16.51
CA ARG A 131 -45.22 27.30 17.36
C ARG A 131 -46.00 28.52 16.88
N PRO A 132 -46.41 29.40 17.80
CA PRO A 132 -47.10 30.62 17.43
C PRO A 132 -46.24 31.49 16.49
N PRO A 133 -46.84 32.08 15.45
CA PRO A 133 -46.14 33.00 14.57
C PRO A 133 -45.73 34.25 15.35
N LEU A 134 -44.51 34.72 15.11
CA LEU A 134 -43.97 35.94 15.70
C LEU A 134 -43.66 36.94 14.58
N ASP A 135 -43.72 38.23 14.91
CA ASP A 135 -43.22 39.29 14.03
C ASP A 135 -41.68 39.25 14.00
N TRP A 136 -41.15 38.41 13.11
CA TRP A 136 -39.72 38.16 13.01
C TRP A 136 -38.91 39.41 12.64
N PRO A 137 -39.32 40.25 11.68
CA PRO A 137 -38.63 41.51 11.38
C PRO A 137 -38.52 42.43 12.60
N ALA A 138 -39.63 42.71 13.30
CA ALA A 138 -39.61 43.60 14.46
C ALA A 138 -38.77 43.02 15.61
N LEU A 139 -38.80 41.70 15.80
CA LEU A 139 -38.01 41.06 16.83
C LEU A 139 -36.51 41.08 16.51
N ALA A 140 -36.15 40.88 15.24
CA ALA A 140 -34.76 40.95 14.77
C ALA A 140 -34.18 42.36 14.89
N GLU A 141 -34.99 43.40 14.66
CA GLU A 141 -34.58 44.79 14.87
C GLU A 141 -34.30 45.07 16.35
N ARG A 142 -35.19 44.64 17.24
CA ARG A 142 -34.97 44.75 18.70
C ARG A 142 -33.75 43.95 19.17
N PHE A 143 -33.54 42.76 18.61
CA PHE A 143 -32.40 41.91 18.94
C PHE A 143 -31.07 42.52 18.47
N ALA A 144 -31.04 43.06 17.25
CA ALA A 144 -29.89 43.79 16.71
C ALA A 144 -29.61 45.05 17.51
N HIS A 145 -30.66 45.78 17.91
CA HIS A 145 -30.53 46.98 18.74
C HIS A 145 -29.94 46.67 20.12
N LYS A 146 -30.38 45.60 20.77
CA LYS A 146 -29.83 45.18 22.07
C LYS A 146 -28.38 44.71 21.97
N ASN A 147 -28.01 44.04 20.87
CA ASN A 147 -26.68 43.48 20.66
C ASN A 147 -25.80 44.36 19.76
N GLN A 148 -25.99 45.69 19.80
CA GLN A 148 -25.19 46.65 19.01
C GLN A 148 -23.72 46.72 19.42
N ARG A 149 -23.35 46.17 20.57
CA ARG A 149 -21.98 46.16 21.11
C ARG A 149 -21.62 44.77 21.63
N GLY A 150 -20.33 44.42 21.56
CA GLY A 150 -19.80 43.16 22.07
C GLY A 150 -19.71 42.04 21.02
N ALA A 151 -19.48 40.81 21.48
CA ALA A 151 -19.17 39.67 20.61
C ALA A 151 -20.32 39.24 19.68
N GLN A 152 -21.58 39.58 20.00
CA GLN A 152 -22.75 39.15 19.22
C GLN A 152 -23.18 40.11 18.10
N VAL A 153 -22.44 41.21 17.87
CA VAL A 153 -22.80 42.24 16.87
C VAL A 153 -22.93 41.66 15.47
N ALA A 154 -21.93 40.87 15.04
CA ALA A 154 -21.91 40.28 13.70
C ALA A 154 -23.08 39.29 13.50
N PHE A 155 -23.34 38.46 14.52
CA PHE A 155 -24.46 37.53 14.52
C PHE A 155 -25.81 38.25 14.45
N ALA A 156 -26.03 39.25 15.31
CA ALA A 156 -27.30 39.98 15.38
C ALA A 156 -27.59 40.80 14.10
N ARG A 157 -26.55 41.37 13.46
CA ARG A 157 -26.69 41.99 12.14
C ARG A 157 -27.04 40.98 11.05
N GLY A 158 -26.42 39.79 11.08
CA GLY A 158 -26.74 38.71 10.16
C GLY A 158 -28.18 38.22 10.28
N VAL A 159 -28.68 38.07 11.52
CA VAL A 159 -30.08 37.73 11.82
C VAL A 159 -31.02 38.80 11.27
N LEU A 160 -30.73 40.09 11.49
CA LEU A 160 -31.54 41.20 10.97
C LEU A 160 -31.60 41.21 9.44
N MET A 161 -30.47 41.04 8.77
CA MET A 161 -30.43 40.99 7.30
C MET A 161 -31.26 39.82 6.77
N ARG A 162 -31.13 38.63 7.35
CA ARG A 162 -31.92 37.45 6.97
C ARG A 162 -33.41 37.59 7.27
N ALA A 163 -33.78 38.26 8.37
CA ALA A 163 -35.17 38.57 8.69
C ALA A 163 -35.82 39.45 7.62
N ARG A 164 -35.10 40.47 7.13
CA ARG A 164 -35.60 41.42 6.13
C ARG A 164 -35.88 40.78 4.76
N ILE A 165 -35.11 39.77 4.39
CA ILE A 165 -35.30 39.01 3.14
C ILE A 165 -36.16 37.75 3.33
N GLY A 166 -36.73 37.53 4.53
CA GLY A 166 -37.57 36.37 4.83
C GLY A 166 -36.83 35.02 4.93
N GLN A 167 -35.50 35.02 4.97
CA GLN A 167 -34.66 33.81 4.97
C GLN A 167 -34.08 33.47 6.35
N LEU A 168 -34.91 33.52 7.39
CA LEU A 168 -34.46 33.16 8.73
C LEU A 168 -34.26 31.65 8.86
N THR A 169 -33.06 31.28 9.31
CA THR A 169 -32.73 29.89 9.66
C THR A 169 -33.39 29.48 10.98
N LEU A 170 -33.46 28.18 11.25
CA LEU A 170 -33.96 27.65 12.54
C LEU A 170 -33.18 28.21 13.73
N ILE A 171 -31.86 28.36 13.58
CA ILE A 171 -30.97 28.92 14.62
C ILE A 171 -31.35 30.37 14.90
N ASP A 172 -31.59 31.17 13.85
CA ASP A 172 -32.00 32.57 14.00
C ASP A 172 -33.36 32.66 14.72
N ARG A 173 -34.34 31.86 14.30
CA ARG A 173 -35.68 31.81 14.93
C ARG A 173 -35.60 31.38 16.40
N ALA A 174 -34.76 30.41 16.72
CA ALA A 174 -34.54 29.95 18.10
C ALA A 174 -33.90 31.04 18.97
N ALA A 175 -32.88 31.74 18.47
CA ALA A 175 -32.23 32.84 19.18
C ALA A 175 -33.22 34.00 19.43
N LEU A 176 -34.01 34.33 18.41
CA LEU A 176 -35.08 35.32 18.47
C LEU A 176 -36.15 34.93 19.49
N ARG A 177 -36.64 33.68 19.49
CA ARG A 177 -37.60 33.21 20.50
C ARG A 177 -37.04 33.25 21.93
N ARG A 178 -35.78 32.87 22.13
CA ARG A 178 -35.12 32.99 23.44
C ARG A 178 -35.03 34.45 23.89
N PHE A 179 -34.86 35.37 22.96
CA PHE A 179 -34.87 36.81 23.23
C PHE A 179 -36.28 37.35 23.52
N ALA A 180 -37.31 36.85 22.85
CA ALA A 180 -38.72 37.19 23.11
C ALA A 180 -39.27 36.57 24.40
N ALA A 181 -38.73 35.42 24.81
CA ALA A 181 -39.19 34.74 26.01
C ALA A 181 -39.05 35.68 27.22
N PRO A 182 -40.12 35.94 27.98
CA PRO A 182 -40.01 36.71 29.20
C PRO A 182 -39.00 35.99 30.11
N SER A 183 -38.10 36.74 30.74
CA SER A 183 -37.10 36.23 31.69
C SER A 183 -37.77 35.75 32.99
N SER A 184 -38.64 34.76 32.89
CA SER A 184 -39.51 34.22 33.93
C SER A 184 -39.44 32.70 33.87
N THR A 185 -38.33 32.16 34.37
CA THR A 185 -38.28 30.91 35.15
C THR A 185 -36.83 30.79 35.66
N ARG A 186 -36.47 31.62 36.64
CA ARG A 186 -35.62 31.12 37.72
C ARG A 186 -36.54 30.21 38.53
N VAL A 187 -36.56 28.92 38.20
CA VAL A 187 -37.04 27.91 39.14
C VAL A 187 -35.96 27.86 40.22
N SER A 188 -36.24 28.54 41.32
CA SER A 188 -35.55 28.34 42.59
C SER A 188 -35.58 26.83 42.88
N ARG A 189 -34.40 26.24 43.09
CA ARG A 189 -34.30 24.92 43.70
C ARG A 189 -34.75 24.98 45.15
#